data_AF-A0A9Q4FQG5-F1
#
_entry.id   AF-A0A9Q4FQG5-F1
#
_cell.length_a   1.000
_cell.length_b   1.000
_cell.length_c   1.000
_cell.angle_alpha   90.00
_cell.angle_beta   90.00
_cell.angle_gamma   90.00
#
_symmetry.space_group_name_H-M   'P 1'
#
loop_
_entity.id
_entity.type
_entity.pdbx_description
1 polymer ?
#
loop_
_entity_poly.entity_id
_entity_poly.type
_entity_poly.pdbx_seq_one_letter_code
_entity_poly.pdbx_strand_id
1 'polypeptide(L)'
;MKNILLVCNAGMSTSFLVEKMKAAGTEQGVEANIWAVSDAELHENWEKADVILLGPQVGYLKGNTEKVVGGKIPVEVINMLDYGRVNGAAVLERAIELIG
;
A
#
# COMPACT_ATOMS: atom_id res chain seq x y z
N MET A 1 15.47 2.98 -2.57
CA MET A 1 14.44 1.93 -2.44
C MET A 1 13.24 2.52 -1.70
N LYS A 2 12.05 2.46 -2.29
CA LYS A 2 10.80 2.98 -1.72
C LYS A 2 10.04 1.85 -1.01
N ASN A 3 9.62 2.03 0.24
CA ASN A 3 8.93 1.02 1.04
C ASN A 3 7.42 1.26 1.04
N ILE A 4 6.66 0.35 0.44
CA ILE A 4 5.21 0.49 0.26
C ILE A 4 4.50 -0.62 1.03
N LEU A 5 3.71 -0.23 2.02
CA LEU A 5 2.92 -1.13 2.85
C LEU A 5 1.46 -1.13 2.42
N LEU A 6 0.93 -2.30 2.03
CA LEU A 6 -0.49 -2.50 1.81
C LEU A 6 -1.12 -3.09 3.07
N VAL A 7 -2.22 -2.48 3.54
CA VAL A 7 -2.99 -3.02 4.68
C VAL A 7 -4.34 -3.50 4.18
N CYS A 8 -4.69 -4.73 4.52
CA CYS A 8 -5.92 -5.38 4.08
C CYS A 8 -6.50 -6.27 5.17
N ASN A 9 -7.54 -7.04 4.85
CA ASN A 9 -8.15 -8.02 5.76
C ASN A 9 -7.60 -9.45 5.50
N ALA A 10 -6.29 -9.60 5.30
CA ALA A 10 -5.62 -10.90 5.07
C ALA A 10 -6.17 -11.75 3.91
N GLY A 11 -6.41 -11.14 2.74
CA GLY A 11 -6.95 -11.82 1.55
C GLY A 11 -5.93 -12.09 0.43
N MET A 12 -6.15 -13.17 -0.34
CA MET A 12 -5.35 -13.48 -1.54
C MET A 12 -5.31 -12.36 -2.59
N SER A 13 -6.36 -11.53 -2.67
CA SER A 13 -6.44 -10.43 -3.64
C SER A 13 -5.34 -9.39 -3.46
N THR A 14 -4.92 -9.13 -2.22
CA THR A 14 -3.84 -8.15 -1.94
C THR A 14 -2.48 -8.71 -2.33
N SER A 15 -2.24 -10.01 -2.10
CA SER A 15 -0.99 -10.67 -2.52
C SER A 15 -0.79 -10.56 -4.02
N PHE A 16 -1.86 -10.78 -4.80
CA PHE A 16 -1.80 -10.67 -6.26
C PHE A 16 -1.55 -9.22 -6.72
N LEU A 17 -2.14 -8.23 -6.05
CA LEU A 17 -1.85 -6.82 -6.32
C LEU A 17 -0.38 -6.48 -6.02
N VAL A 18 0.17 -6.95 -4.91
CA VAL A 18 1.59 -6.76 -4.55
C VAL A 18 2.51 -7.33 -5.65
N GLU A 19 2.22 -8.53 -6.16
CA GLU A 19 3.00 -9.11 -7.26
C GLU A 19 2.95 -8.23 -8.52
N LYS A 20 1.76 -7.71 -8.88
CA LYS A 20 1.61 -6.79 -10.02
C LYS A 20 2.35 -5.47 -9.82
N MET A 21 2.35 -4.92 -8.61
CA MET A 21 3.10 -3.71 -8.30
C MET A 21 4.62 -3.95 -8.38
N LYS A 22 5.11 -5.10 -7.89
CA LYS A 22 6.54 -5.47 -8.01
C LYS A 22 6.98 -5.64 -9.46
N ALA A 23 6.13 -6.28 -10.28
CA ALA A 23 6.38 -6.42 -11.71
C ALA A 23 6.45 -5.05 -12.40
N ALA A 24 5.47 -4.17 -12.13
CA ALA A 24 5.46 -2.81 -12.66
C ALA A 24 6.70 -2.01 -12.24
N GLY A 25 7.12 -2.10 -10.97
CA GLY A 25 8.34 -1.43 -10.49
C GLY A 25 9.58 -1.92 -11.22
N THR A 26 9.69 -3.23 -11.46
CA THR A 26 10.79 -3.81 -12.25
C THR A 26 10.79 -3.28 -13.69
N GLU A 27 9.62 -3.23 -14.35
CA GLU A 27 9.49 -2.72 -15.72
C GLU A 27 9.80 -1.22 -15.83
N GLN A 28 9.48 -0.44 -14.80
CA GLN A 28 9.71 1.00 -14.74
C GLN A 28 11.10 1.38 -14.20
N GLY A 29 11.92 0.40 -13.80
CA GLY A 29 13.23 0.64 -13.19
C GLY A 29 13.14 1.29 -11.79
N VAL A 30 12.02 1.12 -11.10
CA VAL A 30 11.78 1.64 -9.75
C VAL A 30 12.11 0.57 -8.72
N GLU A 31 13.11 0.83 -7.88
CA GLU A 31 13.40 -0.01 -6.72
C GLU A 31 12.37 0.23 -5.61
N ALA A 32 11.37 -0.64 -5.52
CA ALA A 32 10.35 -0.62 -4.46
C ALA A 32 10.31 -1.96 -3.70
N ASN A 33 10.30 -1.88 -2.37
CA ASN A 33 9.96 -2.99 -1.50
C ASN A 33 8.48 -2.91 -1.15
N ILE A 34 7.71 -3.92 -1.53
CA ILE A 34 6.24 -3.91 -1.45
C ILE A 34 5.79 -5.16 -0.72
N TRP A 35 5.00 -4.98 0.34
CA TRP A 35 4.42 -6.09 1.10
C TRP A 35 3.04 -5.74 1.60
N ALA A 36 2.27 -6.79 1.92
CA ALA A 36 0.93 -6.65 2.46
C ALA A 36 0.83 -7.31 3.83
N VAL A 37 0.08 -6.70 4.73
CA VAL A 37 -0.20 -7.21 6.08
C VAL A 37 -1.67 -7.05 6.42
N SER A 38 -2.11 -7.73 7.48
CA SER A 38 -3.42 -7.49 8.08
C SER A 38 -3.43 -6.16 8.87
N ASP A 39 -4.61 -5.61 9.16
CA ASP A 39 -4.73 -4.42 10.02
C ASP A 39 -4.18 -4.65 11.45
N ALA A 40 -4.25 -5.88 11.94
CA ALA A 40 -3.68 -6.27 13.24
C ALA A 40 -2.15 -6.11 13.28
N GLU A 41 -1.47 -6.29 12.14
CA GLU A 41 -0.01 -6.24 12.02
C GLU A 41 0.51 -4.82 11.70
N LEU A 42 -0.38 -3.83 11.59
CA LEU A 42 -0.03 -2.44 11.25
C LEU A 42 1.05 -1.88 12.20
N HIS A 43 0.88 -2.09 13.51
CA HIS A 43 1.76 -1.55 14.54
C HIS A 43 3.22 -2.03 14.42
N GLU A 44 3.45 -3.22 13.89
CA GLU A 44 4.79 -3.83 13.75
C GLU A 44 5.47 -3.50 12.41
N ASN A 45 4.71 -2.91 11.48
CA ASN A 45 5.14 -2.73 10.09
C ASN A 45 5.18 -1.27 9.64
N TRP A 46 4.37 -0.38 10.22
CA TRP A 46 4.24 0.99 9.70
C TRP A 46 5.56 1.77 9.73
N GLU A 47 6.41 1.60 10.75
CA GLU A 47 7.69 2.32 10.85
C GLU A 47 8.70 1.93 9.78
N LYS A 48 8.49 0.81 9.09
CA LYS A 48 9.35 0.33 8.00
C LYS A 48 8.90 0.89 6.64
N ALA A 49 7.72 1.49 6.57
CA ALA A 49 7.10 1.94 5.33
C ALA A 49 7.31 3.45 5.12
N ASP A 50 7.42 3.85 3.86
CA ASP A 50 7.40 5.25 3.44
C ASP A 50 5.97 5.72 3.11
N VAL A 51 5.06 4.79 2.83
CA VAL A 51 3.64 5.03 2.55
C VAL A 51 2.80 3.83 2.96
N ILE A 52 1.57 4.09 3.41
CA ILE A 52 0.56 3.08 3.67
C ILE A 52 -0.59 3.22 2.67
N LEU A 53 -0.91 2.11 2.01
CA LEU A 53 -2.06 1.98 1.14
C LEU A 53 -3.09 1.02 1.76
N LEU A 54 -4.27 1.53 2.09
CA LEU A 54 -5.36 0.74 2.63
C LEU A 54 -6.18 0.15 1.49
N GLY A 55 -6.44 -1.16 1.54
CA GLY A 55 -7.40 -1.78 0.64
C GLY A 55 -8.78 -1.14 0.79
N PRO A 56 -9.60 -1.03 -0.29
CA PRO A 56 -10.90 -0.36 -0.23
C PRO A 56 -11.83 -0.93 0.86
N GLN A 57 -11.73 -2.24 1.11
CA GLN A 57 -12.51 -2.95 2.12
C GLN A 57 -12.23 -2.51 3.56
N VAL A 58 -11.01 -2.02 3.83
CA VAL A 58 -10.58 -1.55 5.14
C VAL A 58 -10.39 -0.03 5.18
N GLY A 59 -10.91 0.69 4.18
CA GLY A 59 -10.76 2.15 4.08
C GLY A 59 -11.33 2.92 5.27
N TYR A 60 -12.29 2.34 6.01
CA TYR A 60 -12.81 2.92 7.26
C TYR A 60 -11.73 3.06 8.35
N LEU A 61 -10.61 2.33 8.25
CA LEU A 61 -9.49 2.43 9.18
C LEU A 61 -8.60 3.65 8.95
N LYS A 62 -8.75 4.39 7.83
CA LYS A 62 -7.86 5.51 7.46
C LYS A 62 -7.61 6.48 8.60
N GLY A 63 -8.68 6.97 9.24
CA GLY A 63 -8.55 7.93 10.34
C GLY A 63 -7.88 7.36 11.59
N ASN A 64 -7.97 6.05 11.84
CA ASN A 64 -7.22 5.41 12.91
C ASN A 64 -5.75 5.23 12.53
N THR A 65 -5.47 4.77 11.32
CA THR A 65 -4.11 4.60 10.80
C THR A 65 -3.36 5.94 10.78
N GLU A 66 -3.98 7.03 10.34
CA GLU A 66 -3.41 8.38 10.36
C GLU A 66 -3.02 8.83 11.78
N LYS A 67 -3.84 8.49 12.80
CA LYS A 67 -3.51 8.74 14.21
C LYS A 67 -2.33 7.91 14.69
N VAL A 68 -2.26 6.64 14.30
CA VAL A 68 -1.15 5.73 14.67
C VAL A 68 0.17 6.22 14.09
N VAL A 69 0.20 6.62 12.81
CA VAL A 69 1.43 7.12 12.17
C VAL A 69 1.79 8.54 12.59
N GLY A 70 0.86 9.29 13.19
CA GLY A 70 1.10 10.64 13.67
C GLY A 70 1.56 11.62 12.58
N GLY A 71 1.11 11.42 11.34
CA GLY A 71 1.49 12.22 10.18
C GLY A 71 2.92 12.01 9.67
N LYS A 72 3.66 10.99 10.17
CA LYS A 72 5.03 10.71 9.74
C LYS A 72 5.12 10.21 8.29
N ILE A 73 4.12 9.46 7.85
CA ILE A 73 4.03 8.91 6.51
C ILE A 73 2.60 9.07 5.95
N PRO A 74 2.45 9.25 4.64
CA PRO A 74 1.15 9.32 4.00
C PRO A 74 0.36 8.02 4.15
N VAL A 75 -0.95 8.17 4.33
CA VAL A 75 -1.93 7.08 4.38
C VAL A 75 -3.04 7.37 3.37
N GLU A 76 -3.25 6.46 2.44
CA GLU A 76 -4.24 6.62 1.37
C GLU A 76 -5.07 5.35 1.19
N VAL A 77 -6.34 5.48 0.81
CA VAL A 77 -7.16 4.33 0.41
C VAL A 77 -6.96 4.09 -1.08
N ILE A 78 -6.64 2.84 -1.45
CA ILE A 78 -6.45 2.46 -2.84
C ILE A 78 -7.75 2.72 -3.61
N ASN A 79 -7.62 3.28 -4.82
CA ASN A 79 -8.77 3.47 -5.70
C ASN A 79 -9.46 2.12 -5.97
N MET A 80 -10.79 2.08 -5.80
CA MET A 80 -11.56 0.84 -5.92
C MET A 80 -11.49 0.22 -7.32
N LEU A 81 -11.40 1.04 -8.38
CA LEU A 81 -11.28 0.56 -9.75
C LEU A 81 -9.92 -0.09 -10.00
N ASP A 82 -8.84 0.55 -9.55
CA ASP A 82 -7.49 0.01 -9.70
C ASP A 82 -7.31 -1.26 -8.87
N TYR A 83 -7.86 -1.29 -7.65
CA TYR A 83 -7.87 -2.49 -6.83
C TYR A 83 -8.66 -3.63 -7.50
N GLY A 84 -9.86 -3.34 -8.00
CA GLY A 84 -10.72 -4.33 -8.65
C GLY A 84 -10.15 -4.87 -9.97
N ARG A 85 -9.35 -4.06 -10.69
CA ARG A 85 -8.65 -4.46 -11.91
C ARG A 85 -7.25 -5.03 -11.66
N VAL A 86 -6.80 -5.06 -10.40
CA VAL A 86 -5.43 -5.44 -10.02
C VAL A 86 -4.38 -4.63 -10.79
N ASN A 87 -4.62 -3.32 -10.92
CA ASN A 87 -3.78 -2.42 -11.68
C ASN A 87 -2.54 -2.01 -10.88
N GLY A 88 -1.57 -2.91 -10.77
CA GLY A 88 -0.36 -2.70 -9.98
C GLY A 88 0.47 -1.48 -10.42
N ALA A 89 0.46 -1.13 -11.71
CA ALA A 89 1.19 0.03 -12.21
C ALA A 89 0.60 1.35 -11.66
N ALA A 90 -0.72 1.54 -11.77
CA ALA A 90 -1.37 2.75 -11.25
C ALA A 90 -1.27 2.87 -9.73
N VAL A 91 -1.40 1.75 -9.01
CA VAL A 91 -1.26 1.76 -7.54
C VAL A 91 0.18 2.08 -7.12
N LEU A 92 1.17 1.58 -7.86
CA LEU A 92 2.59 1.90 -7.63
C LEU A 92 2.87 3.38 -7.90
N GLU A 93 2.42 3.90 -9.04
CA GLU A 93 2.59 5.32 -9.41
C GLU A 93 2.00 6.22 -8.33
N ARG A 94 0.78 5.92 -7.90
CA ARG A 94 0.12 6.66 -6.82
C ARG A 94 0.89 6.59 -5.50
N ALA A 95 1.48 5.44 -5.17
CA ALA A 95 2.32 5.29 -3.97
C ALA A 95 3.56 6.20 -4.06
N ILE A 96 4.21 6.25 -5.23
CA ILE A 96 5.41 7.05 -5.45
C ILE A 96 5.09 8.54 -5.34
N GLU A 97 3.99 8.99 -5.96
CA GLU A 97 3.51 10.38 -5.85
C GLU A 97 3.30 10.82 -4.41
N LEU A 98 2.78 9.93 -3.56
CA LEU A 98 2.53 10.22 -2.14
C LEU A 98 3.82 10.35 -1.34
N ILE A 99 4.85 9.56 -1.66
CA ILE A 99 6.14 9.62 -0.95
C ILE A 99 6.91 10.90 -1.29
N GLY A 100 6.75 11.42 -2.51
CA GLY A 100 7.56 12.52 -3.04
C GLY A 100 8.81 12.05 -3.78
#